data_AF-A0A640QGL7-F1
#
_entry.id   AF-A0A640QGL7-F1
#
_cell.length_a   1.000
_cell.length_b   1.000
_cell.length_c   1.000
_cell.angle_alpha   90.00
_cell.angle_beta   90.00
_cell.angle_gamma   90.00
#
_symmetry.space_group_name_H-M   'P 1'
#
loop_
_entity.id
_entity.type
_entity.pdbx_description
1 polymer ?
#
loop_
_entity_poly.entity_id
_entity_poly.type
_entity_poly.pdbx_seq_one_letter_code
_entity_poly.pdbx_strand_id
1 'polypeptide(L)'
;MKQLPDDTKQELSLQLKDTLQTIECYNPATAANKVTSYYGTAGTSFVGGFKANLLGDENLSEKLFVDVIPNSRMAVAENKVSHDNSYQYALFSYALLLGYEEQVEESAALLLALDIPNDMRFRAPPEFYLMLAHLWRGETDAAIQMLDGIEKLESKKSEFYIQPGVSKLVRGVVNNEPSLMKEGARLLFDKHLHTTKYFRTALENNHYFCEPVTLLTIVGRKLGVDVKANIGDTTAVLKTKTFSPIDRPEIPANKKFEVPVDLLPSCFLKTRG
;
A
#
# COMPACT_ATOMS: atom_id res chain seq x y z
N MET A 1 1.82 14.38 -14.40
CA MET A 1 1.12 13.11 -14.70
C MET A 1 0.33 13.30 -15.99
N LYS A 2 0.24 12.29 -16.87
CA LYS A 2 -0.62 12.41 -18.07
C LYS A 2 -2.08 12.50 -17.63
N GLN A 3 -2.89 13.25 -18.37
CA GLN A 3 -4.32 13.40 -18.09
C GLN A 3 -5.03 12.03 -18.17
N LEU A 4 -5.95 11.77 -17.25
CA LEU A 4 -6.78 10.57 -17.28
C LEU A 4 -7.69 10.60 -18.54
N PRO A 5 -7.82 9.47 -19.28
CA PRO A 5 -8.84 9.32 -20.30
C PRO A 5 -10.24 9.57 -19.73
N ASP A 6 -11.16 10.11 -20.54
CA ASP A 6 -12.51 10.49 -20.08
C ASP A 6 -13.31 9.30 -19.52
N ASP A 7 -13.21 8.13 -20.15
CA ASP A 7 -13.86 6.90 -19.68
C ASP A 7 -13.30 6.43 -18.33
N THR A 8 -11.98 6.46 -18.16
CA THR A 8 -11.31 6.20 -16.89
C THR A 8 -11.73 7.20 -15.82
N LYS A 9 -11.78 8.50 -16.15
CA LYS A 9 -12.18 9.56 -15.21
C LYS A 9 -13.62 9.36 -14.74
N GLN A 10 -14.53 9.03 -15.64
CA GLN A 10 -15.93 8.75 -15.31
C GLN A 10 -16.07 7.52 -14.41
N GLU A 11 -15.39 6.42 -14.74
CA GLU A 11 -15.40 5.19 -13.93
C GLU A 11 -14.86 5.45 -12.52
N LEU A 12 -13.71 6.13 -12.39
CA LEU A 12 -13.14 6.50 -11.10
C LEU A 12 -14.07 7.40 -10.29
N SER A 13 -14.80 8.32 -10.94
CA SER A 13 -15.76 9.21 -10.26
C SER A 13 -16.95 8.43 -9.70
N LEU A 14 -17.47 7.46 -10.45
CA LEU A 14 -18.57 6.59 -9.99
C LEU A 14 -18.13 5.74 -8.80
N GLN A 15 -16.95 5.13 -8.87
CA GLN A 15 -16.41 4.36 -7.76
C GLN A 15 -16.12 5.21 -6.52
N LEU A 16 -15.63 6.44 -6.71
CA LEU A 16 -15.44 7.37 -5.60
C LEU A 16 -16.78 7.71 -4.95
N LYS A 17 -17.83 7.96 -5.73
CA LYS A 17 -19.18 8.21 -5.21
C LYS A 17 -19.69 7.03 -4.36
N ASP A 18 -19.53 5.80 -4.85
CA ASP A 18 -19.91 4.58 -4.13
C ASP A 18 -19.10 4.40 -2.82
N THR A 19 -17.80 4.71 -2.87
CA THR A 19 -16.92 4.72 -1.70
C THR A 19 -17.41 5.74 -0.64
N LEU A 20 -17.77 6.96 -1.06
CA LEU A 20 -18.27 7.99 -0.17
C LEU A 20 -19.62 7.60 0.46
N GLN A 21 -20.54 7.04 -0.34
CA GLN A 21 -21.82 6.54 0.18
C GLN A 21 -21.63 5.42 1.20
N THR A 22 -20.66 4.53 0.97
CA THR A 22 -20.32 3.47 1.92
C THR A 22 -19.84 4.05 3.26
N ILE A 23 -18.97 5.05 3.22
CA ILE A 23 -18.47 5.74 4.43
C ILE A 23 -19.61 6.45 5.17
N GLU A 24 -20.48 7.16 4.45
CA GLU A 24 -21.62 7.88 5.05
C GLU A 24 -22.65 6.95 5.69
N CYS A 25 -22.93 5.81 5.07
CA CYS A 25 -23.97 4.88 5.55
C CYS A 25 -23.50 3.99 6.70
N TYR A 26 -22.20 3.93 6.99
CA TYR A 26 -21.63 2.91 7.86
C TYR A 26 -20.96 3.51 9.10
N ASN A 27 -21.53 3.24 10.28
CA ASN A 27 -20.93 3.60 11.55
C ASN A 27 -20.23 2.37 12.19
N PRO A 28 -18.88 2.32 12.20
CA PRO A 28 -18.17 1.16 12.73
C PRO A 28 -18.35 0.97 14.25
N ALA A 29 -18.68 2.03 14.99
CA ALA A 29 -18.86 1.95 16.44
C ALA A 29 -20.10 1.15 16.88
N THR A 30 -21.12 1.10 16.03
CA THR A 30 -22.40 0.41 16.29
C THR A 30 -22.50 -0.94 15.58
N ALA A 31 -21.48 -1.34 14.82
CA ALA A 31 -21.50 -2.57 14.04
C ALA A 31 -21.31 -3.82 14.92
N ALA A 32 -21.94 -4.92 14.52
CA ALA A 32 -21.84 -6.20 15.25
C ALA A 32 -20.41 -6.76 15.27
N ASN A 33 -19.66 -6.59 14.17
CA ASN A 33 -18.26 -6.98 14.06
C ASN A 33 -17.37 -5.74 13.96
N LYS A 34 -17.11 -5.09 15.10
CA LYS A 34 -16.37 -3.83 15.18
C LYS A 34 -14.99 -3.86 14.52
N VAL A 35 -14.21 -4.92 14.73
CA VAL A 35 -12.85 -5.03 14.15
C VAL A 35 -12.87 -4.98 12.62
N THR A 36 -13.74 -5.79 11.99
CA THR A 36 -13.90 -5.77 10.52
C THR A 36 -14.47 -4.44 10.04
N SER A 37 -15.33 -3.82 10.84
CA SER A 37 -15.99 -2.55 10.51
C SER A 37 -15.00 -1.38 10.49
N TYR A 38 -14.19 -1.26 11.53
CA TYR A 38 -13.13 -0.25 11.63
C TYR A 38 -12.07 -0.46 10.55
N TYR A 39 -11.62 -1.70 10.35
CA TYR A 39 -10.66 -2.03 9.31
C TYR A 39 -11.19 -1.70 7.90
N GLY A 40 -12.45 -2.07 7.62
CA GLY A 40 -13.14 -1.76 6.37
C GLY A 40 -13.28 -0.26 6.15
N THR A 41 -13.62 0.50 7.19
CA THR A 41 -13.72 1.97 7.13
C THR A 41 -12.37 2.59 6.79
N ALA A 42 -11.29 2.19 7.48
CA ALA A 42 -9.94 2.69 7.20
C ALA A 42 -9.49 2.39 5.77
N GLY A 43 -9.67 1.15 5.30
CA GLY A 43 -9.34 0.77 3.93
C GLY A 43 -10.17 1.51 2.89
N THR A 44 -11.46 1.69 3.14
CA THR A 44 -12.38 2.43 2.25
C THR A 44 -12.00 3.90 2.16
N SER A 45 -11.68 4.55 3.29
CA SER A 45 -11.18 5.93 3.32
C SER A 45 -9.83 6.09 2.61
N PHE A 46 -8.91 5.13 2.78
CA PHE A 46 -7.64 5.13 2.04
C PHE A 46 -7.87 4.99 0.53
N VAL A 47 -8.79 4.12 0.11
CA VAL A 47 -9.22 3.95 -1.28
C VAL A 47 -9.83 5.21 -1.85
N GLY A 48 -10.80 5.79 -1.15
CA GLY A 48 -11.43 7.04 -1.57
C GLY A 48 -10.43 8.19 -1.65
N GLY A 49 -9.56 8.33 -0.65
CA GLY A 49 -8.56 9.39 -0.60
C GLY A 49 -7.62 9.35 -1.79
N PHE A 50 -7.16 8.16 -2.19
CA PHE A 50 -6.28 8.03 -3.34
C PHE A 50 -7.00 8.21 -4.68
N LYS A 51 -8.25 7.73 -4.82
CA LYS A 51 -9.08 8.00 -6.01
C LYS A 51 -9.37 9.49 -6.18
N ALA A 52 -9.69 10.19 -5.09
CA ALA A 52 -9.85 11.66 -5.11
C ALA A 52 -8.57 12.36 -5.57
N ASN A 53 -7.39 11.90 -5.10
CA ASN A 53 -6.10 12.42 -5.55
C ASN A 53 -5.89 12.23 -7.06
N LEU A 54 -6.15 11.02 -7.59
CA LEU A 54 -6.05 10.72 -9.02
C LEU A 54 -6.98 11.59 -9.88
N LEU A 55 -8.16 11.93 -9.35
CA LEU A 55 -9.13 12.82 -10.00
C LEU A 55 -8.77 14.31 -9.86
N GLY A 56 -7.73 14.65 -9.11
CA GLY A 56 -7.26 16.01 -8.88
C GLY A 56 -7.97 16.76 -7.75
N ASP A 57 -8.75 16.07 -6.91
CA ASP A 57 -9.38 16.64 -5.72
C ASP A 57 -8.52 16.39 -4.48
N GLU A 58 -7.49 17.22 -4.31
CA GLU A 58 -6.56 17.11 -3.18
C GLU A 58 -7.25 17.39 -1.84
N ASN A 59 -8.26 18.27 -1.80
CA ASN A 59 -8.97 18.61 -0.57
C ASN A 59 -9.79 17.44 -0.05
N LEU A 60 -10.54 16.77 -0.94
CA LEU A 60 -11.27 15.56 -0.57
C LEU A 60 -10.32 14.42 -0.23
N SER A 61 -9.20 14.31 -0.96
CA SER A 61 -8.16 13.31 -0.71
C SER A 61 -7.65 13.39 0.74
N GLU A 62 -7.22 14.58 1.18
CA GLU A 62 -6.69 14.76 2.53
C GLU A 62 -7.78 14.58 3.60
N LYS A 63 -9.02 15.03 3.34
CA LYS A 63 -10.15 14.78 4.26
C LYS A 63 -10.38 13.29 4.51
N LEU A 64 -10.31 12.47 3.47
CA LEU A 64 -10.50 11.02 3.59
C LEU A 64 -9.30 10.35 4.27
N PHE A 65 -8.07 10.81 4.01
CA PHE A 65 -6.87 10.25 4.66
C PHE A 65 -6.85 10.47 6.18
N VAL A 66 -7.43 11.58 6.68
CA VAL A 66 -7.53 11.87 8.13
C VAL A 66 -8.25 10.76 8.90
N ASP A 67 -9.21 10.06 8.27
CA ASP A 67 -9.98 9.01 8.93
C ASP A 67 -9.26 7.66 8.98
N VAL A 68 -8.17 7.47 8.23
CA VAL A 68 -7.53 6.16 8.07
C VAL A 68 -6.86 5.70 9.37
N ILE A 69 -6.06 6.56 10.01
CA ILE A 69 -5.29 6.16 11.21
C ILE A 69 -6.20 5.93 12.42
N PRO A 70 -7.15 6.83 12.77
CA PRO A 70 -8.06 6.60 13.90
C PRO A 70 -8.84 5.29 13.78
N ASN A 71 -9.40 5.00 12.58
CA ASN A 71 -10.11 3.76 12.34
C ASN A 71 -9.17 2.53 12.38
N SER A 72 -7.97 2.62 11.83
CA SER A 72 -6.99 1.51 11.90
C SER A 72 -6.59 1.19 13.34
N ARG A 73 -6.37 2.22 14.18
CA ARG A 73 -6.10 2.03 15.62
C ARG A 73 -7.24 1.33 16.33
N MET A 74 -8.48 1.72 16.04
CA MET A 74 -9.67 1.08 16.61
C MET A 74 -9.81 -0.38 16.15
N ALA A 75 -9.44 -0.70 14.91
CA ALA A 75 -9.40 -2.09 14.44
C ALA A 75 -8.40 -2.93 15.23
N VAL A 76 -7.19 -2.42 15.49
CA VAL A 76 -6.20 -3.08 16.36
C VAL A 76 -6.75 -3.27 17.78
N ALA A 77 -7.36 -2.23 18.36
CA ALA A 77 -7.89 -2.28 19.73
C ALA A 77 -9.07 -3.24 19.91
N GLU A 78 -9.93 -3.35 18.90
CA GLU A 78 -11.09 -4.27 18.90
C GLU A 78 -10.72 -5.70 18.47
N ASN A 79 -9.49 -5.92 18.02
CA ASN A 79 -9.01 -7.26 17.67
C ASN A 79 -8.75 -8.09 18.93
N LYS A 80 -9.64 -9.05 19.18
CA LYS A 80 -9.57 -9.98 20.31
C LYS A 80 -8.87 -11.30 19.97
N VAL A 81 -8.42 -11.48 18.73
CA VAL A 81 -7.75 -12.70 18.28
C VAL A 81 -6.26 -12.56 18.56
N SER A 82 -5.79 -13.24 19.60
CA SER A 82 -4.45 -13.08 20.20
C SER A 82 -3.25 -13.34 19.28
N HIS A 83 -3.46 -13.88 18.08
CA HIS A 83 -2.39 -14.25 17.14
C HIS A 83 -2.59 -13.61 15.74
N ASP A 84 -3.63 -12.78 15.59
CA ASP A 84 -3.90 -12.12 14.31
C ASP A 84 -3.31 -10.71 14.30
N ASN A 85 -2.06 -10.60 13.83
CA ASN A 85 -1.36 -9.32 13.75
C ASN A 85 -1.66 -8.54 12.46
N SER A 86 -2.60 -9.01 11.63
CA SER A 86 -2.92 -8.39 10.32
C SER A 86 -3.32 -6.92 10.44
N TYR A 87 -4.10 -6.56 11.46
CA TYR A 87 -4.52 -5.18 11.71
C TYR A 87 -3.36 -4.28 12.12
N GLN A 88 -2.37 -4.82 12.83
CA GLN A 88 -1.16 -4.08 13.19
C GLN A 88 -0.27 -3.83 11.96
N TYR A 89 -0.12 -4.83 11.08
CA TYR A 89 0.60 -4.67 9.81
C TYR A 89 -0.05 -3.61 8.93
N ALA A 90 -1.38 -3.58 8.87
CA ALA A 90 -2.14 -2.56 8.16
C ALA A 90 -1.94 -1.16 8.74
N LEU A 91 -2.07 -1.02 10.07
CA LEU A 91 -1.85 0.25 10.76
C LEU A 91 -0.45 0.80 10.48
N PHE A 92 0.58 -0.04 10.57
CA PHE A 92 1.96 0.33 10.26
C PHE A 92 2.13 0.80 8.81
N SER A 93 1.55 0.06 7.86
CA SER A 93 1.62 0.39 6.43
C SER A 93 0.90 1.70 6.11
N TYR A 94 -0.30 1.92 6.65
CA TYR A 94 -1.03 3.17 6.47
C TYR A 94 -0.31 4.35 7.12
N ALA A 95 0.27 4.16 8.32
CA ALA A 95 1.05 5.20 8.98
C ALA A 95 2.27 5.61 8.14
N LEU A 96 2.97 4.64 7.55
CA LEU A 96 4.07 4.91 6.60
C LEU A 96 3.57 5.67 5.37
N LEU A 97 2.57 5.13 4.68
CA LEU A 97 2.04 5.70 3.42
C LEU A 97 1.44 7.10 3.61
N LEU A 98 0.85 7.37 4.76
CA LEU A 98 0.24 8.67 5.05
C LEU A 98 1.18 9.59 5.84
N GLY A 99 2.38 9.13 6.20
CA GLY A 99 3.43 9.95 6.80
C GLY A 99 3.20 10.32 8.27
N TYR A 100 2.46 9.51 9.04
CA TYR A 100 2.20 9.72 10.47
C TYR A 100 3.35 9.15 11.32
N GLU A 101 4.46 9.88 11.42
CA GLU A 101 5.71 9.36 11.99
C GLU A 101 5.59 8.83 13.42
N GLU A 102 4.84 9.49 14.30
CA GLU A 102 4.61 9.02 15.67
C GLU A 102 3.94 7.63 15.67
N GLN A 103 2.91 7.45 14.84
CA GLN A 103 2.24 6.17 14.73
C GLN A 103 3.12 5.09 14.09
N VAL A 104 4.00 5.46 13.15
CA VAL A 104 4.98 4.55 12.56
C VAL A 104 5.96 4.07 13.63
N GLU A 105 6.48 4.97 14.46
CA GLU A 105 7.40 4.64 15.55
C GLU A 105 6.75 3.71 16.58
N GLU A 106 5.55 4.04 17.05
CA GLU A 106 4.77 3.18 17.96
C GLU A 106 4.56 1.79 17.36
N SER A 107 4.17 1.73 16.09
CA SER A 107 3.89 0.48 15.40
C SER A 107 5.15 -0.35 15.19
N ALA A 108 6.27 0.29 14.83
CA ALA A 108 7.55 -0.39 14.67
C ALA A 108 8.01 -1.01 16.00
N ALA A 109 7.95 -0.26 17.10
CA ALA A 109 8.30 -0.76 18.42
C ALA A 109 7.43 -1.97 18.82
N LEU A 110 6.13 -1.91 18.57
CA LEU A 110 5.21 -3.01 18.86
C LEU A 110 5.52 -4.23 17.99
N LEU A 111 5.68 -4.06 16.68
CA LEU A 111 5.99 -5.15 15.75
C LEU A 111 7.26 -5.92 16.13
N LEU A 112 8.30 -5.22 16.59
CA LEU A 112 9.55 -5.85 17.04
C LEU A 112 9.43 -6.56 18.40
N ALA A 113 8.42 -6.21 19.20
CA ALA A 113 8.15 -6.84 20.49
C ALA A 113 7.16 -8.01 20.40
N LEU A 114 6.42 -8.12 19.30
CA LEU A 114 5.48 -9.22 19.08
C LEU A 114 6.23 -10.52 18.82
N ASP A 115 5.83 -11.58 19.52
CA ASP A 115 6.17 -12.92 19.07
C ASP A 115 5.42 -13.18 17.77
N ILE A 116 6.13 -13.53 16.71
CA ILE A 116 5.54 -13.67 15.38
C ILE A 116 5.07 -15.09 15.20
N PRO A 117 3.76 -15.37 15.28
CA PRO A 117 3.25 -16.62 14.74
C PRO A 117 3.51 -16.62 13.23
N ASN A 118 3.77 -17.80 12.65
CA ASN A 118 3.87 -18.05 11.21
C ASN A 118 2.52 -17.83 10.46
N ASP A 119 1.71 -16.86 10.89
CA ASP A 119 0.36 -16.62 10.41
C ASP A 119 0.38 -15.69 9.19
N MET A 120 0.17 -16.29 8.03
CA MET A 120 0.10 -15.61 6.74
C MET A 120 -1.33 -15.19 6.45
N ARG A 121 -1.72 -14.00 6.91
CA ARG A 121 -3.04 -13.42 6.57
C ARG A 121 -2.99 -12.09 5.84
N PHE A 122 -1.86 -11.38 5.88
CA PHE A 122 -1.64 -10.24 4.99
C PHE A 122 -0.92 -10.68 3.72
N ARG A 123 -1.17 -10.01 2.60
CA ARG A 123 -0.57 -10.28 1.27
C ARG A 123 0.97 -10.25 1.23
N ALA A 124 1.61 -9.95 2.36
CA ALA A 124 3.04 -10.09 2.60
C ALA A 124 3.25 -10.82 3.94
N PRO A 125 4.27 -11.68 4.03
CA PRO A 125 4.56 -12.44 5.23
C PRO A 125 5.17 -11.53 6.33
N PRO A 126 5.06 -11.91 7.61
CA PRO A 126 5.47 -11.08 8.74
C PRO A 126 6.91 -10.54 8.67
N GLU A 127 7.82 -11.31 8.07
CA GLU A 127 9.23 -10.95 7.88
C GLU A 127 9.42 -9.65 7.11
N PHE A 128 8.51 -9.34 6.18
CA PHE A 128 8.55 -8.08 5.44
C PHE A 128 8.30 -6.87 6.37
N TYR A 129 7.32 -6.97 7.26
CA TYR A 129 6.95 -5.88 8.17
C TYR A 129 7.99 -5.69 9.28
N LEU A 130 8.55 -6.79 9.81
CA LEU A 130 9.67 -6.73 10.73
C LEU A 130 10.89 -6.04 10.11
N MET A 131 11.23 -6.41 8.87
CA MET A 131 12.35 -5.80 8.16
C MET A 131 12.12 -4.29 7.99
N LEU A 132 10.90 -3.87 7.61
CA LEU A 132 10.55 -2.45 7.54
C LEU A 132 10.63 -1.75 8.91
N ALA A 133 10.22 -2.40 10.00
CA ALA A 133 10.29 -1.85 11.35
C ALA A 133 11.74 -1.65 11.82
N HIS A 134 12.62 -2.63 11.58
CA HIS A 134 14.05 -2.49 11.83
C HIS A 134 14.66 -1.34 11.02
N LEU A 135 14.37 -1.27 9.72
CA LEU A 135 14.88 -0.19 8.86
C LEU A 135 14.38 1.19 9.32
N TRP A 136 13.12 1.31 9.72
CA TRP A 136 12.55 2.57 10.23
C TRP A 136 13.30 3.07 11.47
N ARG A 137 13.67 2.16 12.38
CA ARG A 137 14.44 2.44 13.60
C ARG A 137 15.94 2.62 13.36
N GLY A 138 16.40 2.54 12.10
CA GLY A 138 17.82 2.64 11.76
C GLY A 138 18.63 1.37 12.08
N GLU A 139 17.98 0.25 12.39
CA GLU A 139 18.61 -1.03 12.73
C GLU A 139 18.96 -1.79 11.44
N THR A 140 19.82 -1.21 10.59
CA THR A 140 20.12 -1.71 9.25
C THR A 140 20.75 -3.10 9.24
N ASP A 141 21.61 -3.41 10.21
CA ASP A 141 22.26 -4.72 10.32
C ASP A 141 21.23 -5.83 10.59
N ALA A 142 20.24 -5.56 11.44
CA ALA A 142 19.16 -6.51 11.71
C ALA A 142 18.32 -6.75 10.45
N ALA A 143 17.98 -5.68 9.72
CA ALA A 143 17.27 -5.80 8.45
C ALA A 143 18.06 -6.60 7.38
N ILE A 144 19.38 -6.42 7.32
CA ILE A 144 20.25 -7.19 6.41
C ILE A 144 20.28 -8.68 6.78
N GLN A 145 20.35 -9.03 8.06
CA GLN A 145 20.35 -10.42 8.53
C GLN A 145 19.06 -11.16 8.15
N MET A 146 17.94 -10.45 7.98
CA MET A 146 16.67 -11.03 7.56
C MET A 146 16.61 -11.39 6.08
N LEU A 147 17.51 -10.85 5.25
CA LEU A 147 17.39 -10.93 3.79
C LEU A 147 17.48 -12.36 3.24
N ASP A 148 18.24 -13.24 3.88
CA ASP A 148 18.30 -14.66 3.47
C ASP A 148 16.93 -15.34 3.61
N GLY A 149 16.14 -14.96 4.62
CA GLY A 149 14.76 -15.41 4.78
C GLY A 149 13.83 -14.82 3.72
N ILE A 150 13.97 -13.51 3.49
CA ILE A 150 13.20 -12.77 2.47
C ILE A 150 13.45 -13.34 1.07
N GLU A 151 14.69 -13.64 0.69
CA GLU A 151 15.04 -14.23 -0.61
C GLU A 151 14.43 -15.61 -0.83
N LYS A 152 14.41 -16.44 0.22
CA LYS A 152 13.69 -17.72 0.17
C LYS A 152 12.20 -17.50 -0.11
N LEU A 153 11.60 -16.47 0.47
CA LEU A 153 10.19 -16.12 0.24
C LEU A 153 9.98 -15.58 -1.18
N GLU A 154 10.90 -14.76 -1.71
CA GLU A 154 10.87 -14.26 -3.10
C GLU A 154 10.91 -15.39 -4.14
N SER A 155 11.55 -16.52 -3.82
CA SER A 155 11.63 -17.68 -4.70
C SER A 155 10.34 -18.54 -4.75
N LYS A 156 9.39 -18.32 -3.83
CA LYS A 156 8.16 -19.11 -3.76
C LYS A 156 7.19 -18.69 -4.86
N LYS A 157 6.57 -19.67 -5.54
CA LYS A 157 5.65 -19.46 -6.67
C LYS A 157 4.30 -18.78 -6.33
N SER A 158 4.00 -18.47 -5.07
CA SER A 158 2.70 -17.87 -4.74
C SER A 158 2.71 -16.35 -4.89
N GLU A 159 1.62 -15.84 -5.46
CA GLU A 159 1.38 -14.40 -5.64
C GLU A 159 1.18 -13.64 -4.33
N PHE A 160 0.91 -14.34 -3.23
CA PHE A 160 0.76 -13.77 -1.89
C PHE A 160 2.08 -13.68 -1.11
N TYR A 161 3.21 -14.08 -1.71
CA TYR A 161 4.54 -13.93 -1.11
C TYR A 161 5.21 -12.61 -1.51
N ILE A 162 6.32 -12.30 -0.83
CA ILE A 162 7.22 -11.20 -1.18
C ILE A 162 7.64 -11.36 -2.63
N GLN A 163 7.48 -10.29 -3.42
CA GLN A 163 7.80 -10.33 -4.85
C GLN A 163 9.32 -10.22 -5.06
N PRO A 164 9.89 -10.86 -6.09
CA PRO A 164 11.30 -10.73 -6.40
C PRO A 164 11.73 -9.27 -6.55
N GLY A 165 12.80 -8.89 -5.87
CA GLY A 165 13.41 -7.57 -5.95
C GLY A 165 13.36 -6.77 -4.65
N VAL A 166 12.60 -7.20 -3.64
CA VAL A 166 12.60 -6.61 -2.30
C VAL A 166 13.98 -6.72 -1.67
N SER A 167 14.57 -7.92 -1.62
CA SER A 167 15.87 -8.14 -0.99
C SER A 167 16.97 -7.29 -1.64
N LYS A 168 16.93 -7.19 -2.97
CA LYS A 168 17.86 -6.40 -3.77
C LYS A 168 17.66 -4.90 -3.56
N LEU A 169 16.42 -4.43 -3.53
CA LEU A 169 16.10 -3.02 -3.25
C LEU A 169 16.55 -2.64 -1.84
N VAL A 170 16.31 -3.48 -0.83
CA VAL A 170 16.75 -3.24 0.56
C VAL A 170 18.27 -3.13 0.64
N ARG A 171 19.03 -4.03 -0.02
CA ARG A 171 20.50 -3.89 -0.10
C ARG A 171 20.91 -2.59 -0.78
N GLY A 172 20.21 -2.19 -1.82
CA GLY A 172 20.43 -0.90 -2.47
C GLY A 172 20.22 0.27 -1.51
N VAL A 173 19.10 0.28 -0.78
CA VAL A 173 18.77 1.33 0.20
C VAL A 173 19.80 1.37 1.33
N VAL A 174 20.06 0.24 2.00
CA VAL A 174 20.97 0.18 3.16
C VAL A 174 22.40 0.57 2.79
N ASN A 175 22.89 0.12 1.63
CA ASN A 175 24.26 0.42 1.20
C ASN A 175 24.39 1.70 0.38
N ASN A 176 23.29 2.44 0.19
CA ASN A 176 23.20 3.58 -0.71
C ASN A 176 23.79 3.28 -2.12
N GLU A 177 23.41 2.13 -2.68
CA GLU A 177 23.92 1.61 -3.96
C GLU A 177 22.84 1.75 -5.06
N PRO A 178 22.91 2.79 -5.93
CA PRO A 178 21.84 3.09 -6.88
C PRO A 178 21.59 1.98 -7.91
N SER A 179 22.64 1.23 -8.27
CA SER A 179 22.55 0.11 -9.21
C SER A 179 21.59 -0.97 -8.70
N LEU A 180 21.72 -1.34 -7.42
CA LEU A 180 20.85 -2.30 -6.74
C LEU A 180 19.44 -1.75 -6.51
N MET A 181 19.31 -0.46 -6.13
CA MET A 181 18.00 0.16 -5.99
C MET A 181 17.21 0.09 -7.30
N LYS A 182 17.85 0.50 -8.41
CA LYS A 182 17.23 0.51 -9.74
C LYS A 182 16.83 -0.89 -10.19
N GLU A 183 17.71 -1.87 -10.00
CA GLU A 183 17.42 -3.25 -10.40
C GLU A 183 16.30 -3.86 -9.55
N GLY A 184 16.33 -3.70 -8.22
CA GLY A 184 15.30 -4.19 -7.32
C GLY A 184 13.93 -3.57 -7.59
N ALA A 185 13.88 -2.24 -7.74
CA ALA A 185 12.65 -1.53 -8.07
C ALA A 185 12.07 -1.94 -9.42
N ARG A 186 12.92 -2.13 -10.44
CA ARG A 186 12.47 -2.61 -11.77
C ARG A 186 11.78 -3.97 -11.69
N LEU A 187 12.35 -4.93 -10.96
CA LEU A 187 11.75 -6.26 -10.78
C LEU A 187 10.36 -6.17 -10.13
N LEU A 188 10.23 -5.32 -9.12
CA LEU A 188 8.97 -5.08 -8.42
C LEU A 188 7.95 -4.37 -9.31
N PHE A 189 8.36 -3.38 -10.09
CA PHE A 189 7.50 -2.69 -11.05
C PHE A 189 6.99 -3.63 -12.14
N ASP A 190 7.88 -4.40 -12.78
CA ASP A 190 7.51 -5.35 -13.83
C ASP A 190 6.45 -6.34 -13.33
N LYS A 191 6.64 -6.85 -12.10
CA LYS A 191 5.69 -7.75 -11.46
C LYS A 191 4.37 -7.05 -11.11
N HIS A 192 4.42 -5.85 -10.55
CA HIS A 192 3.23 -5.06 -10.24
C HIS A 192 2.39 -4.80 -11.50
N LEU A 193 3.02 -4.34 -12.59
CA LEU A 193 2.37 -4.11 -13.88
C LEU A 193 1.73 -5.39 -14.44
N HIS A 194 2.43 -6.53 -14.32
CA HIS A 194 1.90 -7.82 -14.73
C HIS A 194 0.66 -8.20 -13.92
N THR A 195 0.71 -8.14 -12.60
CA THR A 195 -0.40 -8.50 -11.71
C THR A 195 -1.62 -7.60 -11.96
N THR A 196 -1.42 -6.28 -12.01
CA THR A 196 -2.49 -5.30 -12.21
C THR A 196 -3.23 -5.49 -13.54
N LYS A 197 -2.57 -5.99 -14.59
CA LYS A 197 -3.19 -6.31 -15.89
C LYS A 197 -4.24 -7.42 -15.81
N TYR A 198 -4.07 -8.36 -14.88
CA TYR A 198 -4.94 -9.53 -14.74
C TYR A 198 -5.89 -9.43 -13.55
N PHE A 199 -5.60 -8.57 -12.59
CA PHE A 199 -6.40 -8.38 -11.40
C PHE A 199 -7.70 -7.63 -11.74
N ARG A 200 -8.82 -8.36 -11.65
CA ARG A 200 -10.14 -7.88 -12.11
C ARG A 200 -10.68 -6.70 -11.29
N THR A 201 -10.24 -6.58 -10.05
CA THR A 201 -10.66 -5.56 -9.08
C THR A 201 -9.55 -4.52 -8.83
N ALA A 202 -8.60 -4.39 -9.77
CA ALA A 202 -7.48 -3.47 -9.63
C ALA A 202 -7.93 -2.00 -9.49
N LEU A 203 -9.00 -1.62 -10.19
CA LEU A 203 -9.56 -0.27 -10.06
C LEU A 203 -10.19 -0.03 -8.68
N GLU A 204 -10.84 -1.06 -8.14
CA GLU A 204 -11.56 -1.00 -6.87
C GLU A 204 -10.59 -0.93 -5.67
N ASN A 205 -9.48 -1.68 -5.72
CA ASN A 205 -8.58 -1.95 -4.59
C ASN A 205 -7.25 -1.17 -4.60
N ASN A 206 -7.19 0.03 -5.20
CA ASN A 206 -6.01 0.91 -5.12
C ASN A 206 -4.68 0.34 -5.69
N HIS A 207 -4.73 -0.53 -6.69
CA HIS A 207 -3.51 -1.06 -7.34
C HIS A 207 -2.84 -0.06 -8.31
N TYR A 208 -2.82 1.23 -7.95
CA TYR A 208 -2.26 2.31 -8.79
C TYR A 208 -0.80 2.66 -8.46
N PHE A 209 -0.27 2.09 -7.39
CA PHE A 209 1.10 2.32 -6.93
C PHE A 209 1.76 1.00 -6.54
N CYS A 210 3.09 0.96 -6.60
CA CYS A 210 3.86 -0.19 -6.17
C CYS A 210 4.16 -0.06 -4.67
N GLU A 211 3.35 -0.69 -3.84
CA GLU A 211 3.42 -0.58 -2.38
C GLU A 211 4.82 -0.92 -1.81
N PRO A 212 5.48 -2.06 -2.13
CA PRO A 212 6.80 -2.36 -1.57
C PRO A 212 7.86 -1.31 -1.90
N VAL A 213 7.86 -0.81 -3.14
CA VAL A 213 8.82 0.24 -3.56
C VAL A 213 8.48 1.56 -2.87
N THR A 214 7.20 1.86 -2.65
CA THR A 214 6.76 3.09 -1.96
C THR A 214 7.16 3.07 -0.50
N LEU A 215 6.89 1.98 0.21
CA LEU A 215 7.29 1.81 1.61
C LEU A 215 8.82 1.90 1.77
N LEU A 216 9.59 1.22 0.90
CA LEU A 216 11.05 1.29 0.92
C LEU A 216 11.60 2.66 0.50
N THR A 217 10.86 3.43 -0.31
CA THR A 217 11.21 4.82 -0.62
C THR A 217 11.00 5.73 0.59
N ILE A 218 9.91 5.53 1.35
CA ILE A 218 9.63 6.29 2.59
C ILE A 218 10.69 5.98 3.64
N VAL A 219 10.95 4.70 3.88
CA VAL A 219 11.99 4.26 4.82
C VAL A 219 13.38 4.71 4.36
N GLY A 220 13.69 4.64 3.07
CA GLY A 220 14.95 5.13 2.52
C GLY A 220 15.18 6.62 2.83
N ARG A 221 14.14 7.45 2.73
CA ARG A 221 14.24 8.87 3.12
C ARG A 221 14.54 9.05 4.59
N LYS A 222 13.95 8.24 5.47
CA LYS A 222 14.27 8.23 6.91
C LYS A 222 15.74 7.91 7.16
N LEU A 223 16.34 7.05 6.33
CA LEU A 223 17.76 6.69 6.34
C LEU A 223 18.66 7.69 5.57
N GLY A 224 18.12 8.78 5.04
CA GLY A 224 18.89 9.77 4.27
C GLY A 224 19.19 9.38 2.82
N VAL A 225 18.44 8.43 2.25
CA VAL A 225 18.62 7.89 0.90
C VAL A 225 17.47 8.31 -0.01
N ASP A 226 17.78 9.00 -1.11
CA ASP A 226 16.78 9.36 -2.12
C ASP A 226 16.55 8.21 -3.11
N VAL A 227 15.75 7.23 -2.68
CA VAL A 227 15.41 6.05 -3.49
C VAL A 227 14.72 6.45 -4.80
N LYS A 228 13.79 7.43 -4.76
CA LYS A 228 13.03 7.82 -5.94
C LYS A 228 13.93 8.44 -7.01
N ALA A 229 14.93 9.23 -6.62
CA ALA A 229 15.92 9.76 -7.57
C ALA A 229 16.80 8.66 -8.20
N ASN A 230 17.12 7.61 -7.44
CA ASN A 230 18.03 6.55 -7.85
C ASN A 230 17.40 5.48 -8.76
N ILE A 231 16.08 5.28 -8.70
CA ILE A 231 15.39 4.24 -9.50
C ILE A 231 14.93 4.71 -10.89
N GLY A 232 14.88 6.03 -11.13
CA GLY A 232 14.53 6.62 -12.42
C GLY A 232 13.03 6.85 -12.63
N ASP A 233 12.55 6.67 -13.87
CA ASP A 233 11.15 6.92 -14.24
C ASP A 233 10.21 5.90 -13.59
N THR A 234 9.25 6.43 -12.82
CA THR A 234 8.24 5.65 -12.09
C THR A 234 6.86 5.74 -12.74
N THR A 235 6.75 6.43 -13.88
CA THR A 235 5.47 6.61 -14.56
C THR A 235 5.11 5.37 -15.38
N ALA A 236 3.83 5.00 -15.33
CA ALA A 236 3.31 3.86 -16.08
C ALA A 236 1.88 4.11 -16.55
N VAL A 237 1.41 3.31 -17.50
CA VAL A 237 0.00 3.24 -17.86
C VAL A 237 -0.52 1.86 -17.46
N LEU A 238 -1.31 1.83 -16.38
CA LEU A 238 -1.95 0.61 -15.93
C LEU A 238 -3.14 0.30 -16.82
N LYS A 239 -3.22 -0.95 -17.30
CA LYS A 239 -4.35 -1.46 -18.07
C LYS A 239 -5.19 -2.35 -17.18
N THR A 240 -6.13 -1.75 -16.48
CA THR A 240 -6.90 -2.37 -15.40
C THR A 240 -8.27 -2.83 -15.88
N LYS A 241 -8.93 -3.68 -15.09
CA LYS A 241 -10.32 -4.08 -15.27
C LYS A 241 -11.13 -3.63 -14.06
N THR A 242 -12.44 -3.60 -14.23
CA THR A 242 -13.45 -3.49 -13.17
C THR A 242 -14.22 -4.82 -13.11
N PHE A 243 -14.66 -5.27 -11.93
CA PHE A 243 -15.42 -6.51 -11.80
C PHE A 243 -16.83 -6.36 -12.39
N SER A 244 -17.42 -5.18 -12.24
CA SER A 244 -18.63 -4.73 -12.91
C SER A 244 -18.54 -3.23 -13.10
N PRO A 245 -18.67 -2.70 -14.32
CA PRO A 245 -18.89 -1.26 -14.49
C PRO A 245 -20.14 -0.90 -13.68
N ILE A 246 -20.00 -0.13 -12.60
CA ILE A 246 -21.13 0.25 -11.74
C ILE A 246 -22.05 1.11 -12.60
N ASP A 247 -23.31 0.70 -12.75
CA ASP A 247 -24.34 1.43 -13.48
C ASP A 247 -24.01 1.77 -14.95
N ARG A 248 -23.10 1.01 -15.58
CA ARG A 248 -22.69 1.22 -16.98
C ARG A 248 -22.83 -0.04 -17.84
N PRO A 249 -24.06 -0.52 -18.10
CA PRO A 249 -24.30 -1.74 -18.88
C PRO A 249 -23.81 -1.63 -20.33
N GLU A 250 -23.56 -0.42 -20.83
CA GLU A 250 -22.99 -0.17 -22.15
C GLU A 250 -21.49 -0.48 -22.25
N ILE A 251 -20.77 -0.60 -21.12
CA ILE A 251 -19.35 -0.96 -21.12
C ILE A 251 -19.21 -2.49 -21.23
N PRO A 252 -18.46 -3.01 -22.22
CA PRO A 252 -18.15 -4.43 -22.28
C PRO A 252 -17.43 -4.90 -21.02
N ALA A 253 -17.83 -6.06 -20.47
CA ALA A 253 -17.19 -6.66 -19.28
C ALA A 253 -15.68 -6.95 -19.45
N ASN A 254 -15.17 -6.95 -20.67
CA ASN A 254 -13.75 -7.13 -20.98
C ASN A 254 -12.99 -5.81 -21.24
N LYS A 255 -13.65 -4.65 -21.16
CA LYS A 255 -13.02 -3.33 -21.31
C LYS A 255 -11.86 -3.21 -20.33
N LYS A 256 -10.74 -2.70 -20.85
CA LYS A 256 -9.61 -2.30 -20.03
C LYS A 256 -9.58 -0.78 -19.96
N PHE A 257 -9.44 -0.27 -18.75
CA PHE A 257 -9.24 1.15 -18.50
C PHE A 257 -7.75 1.44 -18.49
N GLU A 258 -7.36 2.53 -19.14
CA GLU A 258 -5.99 3.01 -19.11
C GLU A 258 -5.89 4.06 -18.01
N VAL A 259 -5.02 3.81 -17.03
CA VAL A 259 -4.81 4.69 -15.89
C VAL A 259 -3.33 5.10 -15.89
N PRO A 260 -2.99 6.27 -16.45
CA PRO A 260 -1.66 6.85 -16.28
C PRO A 260 -1.42 7.18 -14.81
N VAL A 261 -0.34 6.64 -14.25
CA VAL A 261 -0.01 6.77 -12.82
C VAL A 261 1.48 7.03 -12.63
N ASP A 262 1.82 7.61 -11.49
CA ASP A 262 3.14 7.47 -10.88
C ASP A 262 3.08 6.25 -9.94
N LEU A 263 3.92 5.25 -10.17
CA LEU A 263 3.99 4.06 -9.31
C LEU A 263 4.54 4.36 -7.91
N LEU A 264 5.07 5.58 -7.70
CA LEU A 264 5.49 6.14 -6.42
C LEU A 264 4.83 7.52 -6.18
N PRO A 265 3.51 7.58 -5.92
CA PRO A 265 2.76 8.84 -5.84
C PRO A 265 3.33 9.79 -4.79
N SER A 266 3.48 11.08 -5.14
CA SER A 266 3.98 12.10 -4.22
C SER A 266 3.06 12.35 -3.02
N CYS A 267 1.76 12.03 -3.11
CA CYS A 267 0.83 12.15 -2.00
C CYS A 267 1.17 11.26 -0.79
N PHE A 268 1.88 10.14 -1.02
CA PHE A 268 2.37 9.23 0.02
C PHE A 268 3.79 9.57 0.52
N LEU A 269 4.41 10.59 -0.07
CA LEU A 269 5.76 11.03 0.22
C LEU A 269 5.77 12.32 1.08
N LYS A 270 4.58 12.71 1.58
CA LYS A 270 4.37 13.83 2.50
C LYS A 270 4.43 13.32 3.94
N THR A 271 4.99 14.12 4.83
CA THR A 271 4.81 13.95 6.28
C THR A 271 3.48 14.56 6.73
N ARG A 272 2.79 13.87 7.64
CA ARG A 272 1.57 14.35 8.30
C ARG A 272 1.81 14.31 9.82
N GLY A 273 1.31 15.33 10.51
CA GLY A 273 1.38 15.44 11.96
C GLY A 273 0.37 14.54 12.65
#